data_AF-A0A8D8N9A7-F1
#
_entry.id   AF-A0A8D8N9A7-F1
#
_cell.length_a   1.000
_cell.length_b   1.000
_cell.length_c   1.000
_cell.angle_alpha   90.00
_cell.angle_beta   90.00
_cell.angle_gamma   90.00
#
_symmetry.space_group_name_H-M   'P 1'
#
loop_
_entity.id
_entity.type
_entity.pdbx_description
1 polymer ?
#
loop_
_entity_poly.entity_id
_entity_poly.type
_entity_poly.pdbx_seq_one_letter_code
_entity_poly.pdbx_strand_id
1 'polypeptide(L)'
;SGEIPRCISQVVVPDLWIMESKDDDYWNDSTNKSFNFDEDEVAVLEVPSASTAANRRSLFGEDTASEVHFANTQQELPLSMIISDEDLASLLEDQSRCEAPLPKGISLEEEVKLLRRRLQECSYAPSAASVVAKLVLGKSCSLEMFRSLGEKEELLDDAVASGSGNAILKVVLFLERTLKKKLFYRLLQTRPEAVSHYVNYMALRLKVTECTDLLVFLGRHHEASLLQFSIYVRSTSNVEFKRQRLKKIYSDYFSQPGANSFYAQLVANYINLLEFQVSEQHAPNAGSILDRSVLETLHYACGRYKWGDTAAATLQSPASPFKLAEAHAVGAPQFEWIALNERARANAWLDFEHIFERKAWLNLKQRKSFTIHIPIDRTILRLAALAAPEPVLNNFLAKVDDPARRLGLARRVGAKKGVVDALVALKDRPELELFRDGLEAGTEERFYADNALKSLVRNQN
;
A
#
# COMPACT_ATOMS: atom_id res chain seq x y z
N SER A 1 41.32 -21.70 56.24
CA SER A 1 41.02 -20.28 55.98
C SER A 1 42.02 -19.79 54.94
N GLY A 2 41.61 -19.62 53.69
CA GLY A 2 42.48 -19.17 52.60
C GLY A 2 41.89 -17.94 51.91
N GLU A 3 42.53 -16.80 52.15
CA GLU A 3 43.10 -15.83 51.18
C GLU A 3 42.53 -15.78 49.74
N ILE A 4 42.46 -14.66 48.99
CA ILE A 4 42.89 -13.25 49.08
C ILE A 4 42.20 -12.50 47.89
N PRO A 5 42.19 -11.15 47.83
CA PRO A 5 41.21 -10.33 47.13
C PRO A 5 41.72 -9.62 45.85
N ARG A 6 40.83 -8.78 45.29
CA ARG A 6 40.98 -7.90 44.11
C ARG A 6 41.77 -6.60 44.37
N CYS A 7 42.18 -5.96 43.26
CA CYS A 7 42.42 -4.52 43.01
C CYS A 7 43.83 -3.97 43.39
N ILE A 8 44.52 -3.06 42.70
CA ILE A 8 44.40 -2.16 41.52
C ILE A 8 45.84 -1.68 41.19
N SER A 9 46.20 -1.33 39.93
CA SER A 9 46.81 -0.03 39.53
C SER A 9 47.36 -0.02 38.09
N GLN A 10 47.49 1.20 37.57
CA GLN A 10 47.53 1.71 36.19
C GLN A 10 48.95 2.12 35.71
N VAL A 11 49.10 2.32 34.37
CA VAL A 11 49.97 3.30 33.62
C VAL A 11 51.47 2.89 33.43
N VAL A 12 52.18 2.98 32.28
CA VAL A 12 52.04 3.55 30.90
C VAL A 12 53.15 3.03 29.92
N VAL A 13 52.78 2.73 28.66
CA VAL A 13 53.36 2.93 27.27
C VAL A 13 54.83 2.53 26.93
N PRO A 14 55.11 1.93 25.73
CA PRO A 14 55.55 2.71 24.54
C PRO A 14 55.04 2.27 23.14
N ASP A 15 54.77 3.28 22.31
CA ASP A 15 55.00 3.52 20.86
C ASP A 15 54.73 2.51 19.72
N LEU A 16 53.79 2.95 18.87
CA LEU A 16 53.81 3.14 17.40
C LEU A 16 54.36 2.04 16.47
N TRP A 17 53.47 1.47 15.63
CA TRP A 17 53.57 1.47 14.16
C TRP A 17 52.16 1.37 13.54
N ILE A 18 51.87 2.30 12.64
CA ILE A 18 50.63 2.48 11.89
C ILE A 18 50.59 1.45 10.75
N MET A 19 49.51 0.67 10.66
CA MET A 19 49.10 0.02 9.41
C MET A 19 47.75 0.58 9.00
N GLU A 20 47.77 1.35 7.92
CA GLU A 20 46.61 1.82 7.17
C GLU A 20 45.81 0.62 6.64
N SER A 21 44.51 0.56 6.97
CA SER A 21 43.53 -0.28 6.28
C SER A 21 43.01 0.45 5.05
N LYS A 22 43.52 0.09 3.88
CA LYS A 22 42.94 0.40 2.57
C LYS A 22 41.57 -0.27 2.44
N ASP A 23 40.51 0.43 2.78
CA ASP A 23 39.15 0.06 2.33
C ASP A 23 38.23 1.28 2.09
N ASP A 24 38.69 2.51 2.38
CA ASP A 24 37.89 3.73 2.23
C ASP A 24 37.98 4.41 0.85
N ASP A 25 38.85 3.93 -0.03
CA ASP A 25 39.07 4.55 -1.36
C ASP A 25 38.14 4.02 -2.47
N TYR A 26 37.36 2.97 -2.20
CA TYR A 26 36.49 2.38 -3.24
C TYR A 26 35.21 3.19 -3.50
N TRP A 27 34.74 3.97 -2.52
CA TRP A 27 33.49 4.71 -2.62
C TRP A 27 33.63 6.12 -3.20
N ASN A 28 34.85 6.66 -3.30
CA ASN A 28 35.08 8.06 -3.63
C ASN A 28 35.67 8.33 -5.02
N ASP A 29 36.02 7.31 -5.81
CA ASP A 29 36.67 7.50 -7.12
C ASP A 29 35.78 7.23 -8.34
N SER A 30 34.46 7.31 -8.18
CA SER A 30 33.57 7.39 -9.33
C SER A 30 33.37 8.86 -9.74
N THR A 31 33.73 9.18 -10.98
CA THR A 31 33.59 10.50 -11.63
C THR A 31 32.14 11.01 -11.76
N ASN A 32 31.17 10.33 -11.17
CA ASN A 32 29.81 10.80 -10.95
C ASN A 32 29.57 10.98 -9.45
N LYS A 33 29.35 12.23 -9.02
CA LYS A 33 28.93 12.56 -7.64
C LYS A 33 27.68 11.75 -7.26
N SER A 34 27.81 10.87 -6.27
CA SER A 34 26.68 10.17 -5.66
C SER A 34 25.94 11.08 -4.67
N PHE A 35 24.63 10.87 -4.60
CA PHE A 35 23.65 11.58 -3.77
C PHE A 35 24.06 11.62 -2.28
N ASN A 36 24.04 12.82 -1.68
CA ASN A 36 24.21 13.02 -0.24
C ASN A 36 22.82 13.18 0.41
N PHE A 37 22.58 12.52 1.55
CA PHE A 37 21.27 12.48 2.23
C PHE A 37 21.11 13.59 3.30
N ASP A 38 22.11 14.42 3.54
CA ASP A 38 22.15 15.39 4.64
C ASP A 38 21.97 16.87 4.24
N GLU A 39 21.47 17.18 3.03
CA GLU A 39 21.12 18.56 2.67
C GLU A 39 19.60 18.80 2.56
N ASP A 40 19.11 19.58 3.52
CA ASP A 40 17.75 20.10 3.70
C ASP A 40 17.36 21.17 2.65
N GLU A 41 17.51 20.90 1.35
CA GLU A 41 16.96 21.77 0.30
C GLU A 41 16.03 21.03 -0.65
N VAL A 42 14.87 21.67 -0.88
CA VAL A 42 13.80 21.23 -1.76
C VAL A 42 14.34 21.16 -3.19
N ALA A 43 14.70 19.97 -3.67
CA ALA A 43 15.15 19.77 -5.03
C ALA A 43 14.04 20.16 -6.03
N VAL A 44 14.16 21.37 -6.57
CA VAL A 44 13.53 21.78 -7.83
C VAL A 44 14.13 20.90 -8.92
N LEU A 45 13.30 20.10 -9.57
CA LEU A 45 13.68 19.31 -10.73
C LEU A 45 13.98 20.26 -11.91
N GLU A 46 15.25 20.63 -12.07
CA GLU A 46 15.75 21.17 -13.33
C GLU A 46 15.81 20.06 -14.38
N VAL A 47 15.26 20.34 -15.56
CA VAL A 47 15.24 19.45 -16.72
C VAL A 47 16.61 19.52 -17.41
N PRO A 48 17.33 18.40 -17.63
CA PRO A 48 18.57 18.43 -18.39
C PRO A 48 18.28 18.59 -19.88
N SER A 49 18.92 19.59 -20.50
CA SER A 49 19.07 19.71 -21.94
C SER A 49 19.90 18.55 -22.50
N ALA A 50 19.59 18.18 -23.73
CA ALA A 50 20.08 16.98 -24.42
C ALA A 50 21.62 16.97 -24.62
N SER A 51 22.35 16.35 -23.69
CA SER A 51 23.65 15.72 -23.96
C SER A 51 24.05 14.78 -22.83
N THR A 52 23.40 13.62 -22.73
CA THR A 52 23.92 12.41 -22.07
C THR A 52 22.90 11.29 -22.23
N ALA A 53 23.18 10.38 -23.15
CA ALA A 53 22.44 9.14 -23.30
C ALA A 53 23.09 8.04 -22.45
N ALA A 54 22.24 7.13 -21.95
CA ALA A 54 22.47 5.91 -21.14
C ALA A 54 22.12 6.11 -19.65
N ASN A 55 21.29 5.32 -18.98
CA ASN A 55 20.72 4.01 -19.29
C ASN A 55 19.44 3.84 -18.44
N ARG A 56 18.30 3.47 -19.04
CA ARG A 56 17.12 3.03 -18.29
C ARG A 56 17.23 1.54 -18.04
N ARG A 57 17.20 1.10 -16.78
CA ARG A 57 17.01 -0.30 -16.42
C ARG A 57 15.60 -0.50 -15.89
N SER A 58 14.83 -1.33 -16.61
CA SER A 58 13.51 -1.84 -16.22
C SER A 58 13.65 -2.97 -15.19
N LEU A 59 12.59 -3.18 -14.43
CA LEU A 59 12.53 -3.92 -13.16
C LEU A 59 12.16 -5.43 -13.29
N PHE A 60 12.46 -6.10 -14.42
CA PHE A 60 12.20 -7.54 -14.59
C PHE A 60 13.35 -8.25 -15.33
N GLY A 61 13.66 -9.49 -14.88
CA GLY A 61 14.81 -10.39 -15.17
C GLY A 61 15.46 -10.35 -16.56
N GLU A 62 16.80 -10.38 -16.65
CA GLU A 62 17.71 -11.54 -16.54
C GLU A 62 17.97 -12.16 -17.92
N ASP A 63 19.11 -11.80 -18.52
CA ASP A 63 20.01 -12.74 -19.21
C ASP A 63 21.34 -12.04 -19.52
N THR A 64 22.41 -12.82 -19.42
CA THR A 64 23.82 -12.41 -19.55
C THR A 64 24.23 -12.31 -21.02
N ALA A 65 24.98 -11.27 -21.39
CA ALA A 65 25.83 -11.30 -22.60
C ALA A 65 26.92 -10.20 -22.56
N SER A 66 28.15 -10.67 -22.34
CA SER A 66 29.43 -10.21 -22.90
C SER A 66 29.72 -8.71 -23.04
N GLU A 67 30.68 -8.26 -22.23
CA GLU A 67 31.47 -7.06 -22.45
C GLU A 67 32.15 -7.12 -23.82
N VAL A 68 31.79 -6.20 -24.71
CA VAL A 68 32.57 -5.91 -25.91
C VAL A 68 33.06 -4.47 -25.78
N HIS A 69 34.34 -4.32 -25.49
CA HIS A 69 35.05 -3.05 -25.59
C HIS A 69 34.93 -2.51 -27.02
N PHE A 70 34.17 -1.44 -27.20
CA PHE A 70 34.23 -0.65 -28.44
C PHE A 70 35.46 0.25 -28.39
N ALA A 71 36.52 -0.22 -29.03
CA ALA A 71 37.58 0.65 -29.53
C ALA A 71 36.97 1.65 -30.52
N ASN A 72 37.35 2.91 -30.33
CA ASN A 72 36.94 4.08 -31.09
C ASN A 72 37.21 3.88 -32.60
N THR A 73 36.18 3.45 -33.33
CA THR A 73 36.17 3.43 -34.80
C THR A 73 34.84 4.01 -35.23
N GLN A 74 34.86 5.18 -35.88
CA GLN A 74 33.70 5.74 -36.55
C GLN A 74 33.29 4.80 -37.70
N GLN A 75 32.45 3.82 -37.40
CA GLN A 75 31.61 3.18 -38.41
C GLN A 75 30.26 3.86 -38.32
N GLU A 76 29.96 4.72 -39.30
CA GLU A 76 28.61 5.24 -39.49
C GLU A 76 27.66 4.04 -39.63
N LEU A 77 26.81 3.84 -38.63
CA LEU A 77 25.79 2.80 -38.69
C LEU A 77 24.92 3.07 -39.92
N PRO A 78 24.69 2.08 -40.79
CA PRO A 78 23.86 2.27 -41.97
C PRO A 78 22.46 2.70 -41.53
N LEU A 79 21.95 3.76 -42.16
CA LEU A 79 20.67 4.40 -41.85
C LEU A 79 19.49 3.41 -41.77
N SER A 80 19.55 2.34 -42.56
CA SER A 80 18.58 1.24 -42.59
C SER A 80 18.47 0.44 -41.29
N MET A 81 19.44 0.55 -40.37
CA MET A 81 19.33 -0.02 -39.01
C MET A 81 18.60 0.90 -38.03
N ILE A 82 18.44 2.19 -38.35
CA ILE A 82 17.84 3.21 -37.47
C ILE A 82 16.39 3.50 -37.91
N ILE A 83 16.11 3.37 -39.21
CA ILE A 83 14.79 3.62 -39.80
C ILE A 83 14.53 2.61 -40.94
N SER A 84 13.29 2.14 -41.05
CA SER A 84 12.91 1.24 -42.15
C SER A 84 12.96 1.97 -43.49
N ASP A 85 13.24 1.27 -44.58
CA ASP A 85 13.27 1.88 -45.92
C ASP A 85 11.90 2.50 -46.30
N GLU A 86 10.80 1.94 -45.79
CA GLU A 86 9.44 2.45 -45.96
C GLU A 86 9.23 3.79 -45.20
N ASP A 87 9.68 3.85 -43.95
CA ASP A 87 9.60 5.08 -43.13
C ASP A 87 10.56 6.16 -43.65
N LEU A 88 11.75 5.75 -44.11
CA LEU A 88 12.71 6.64 -44.75
C LEU A 88 12.15 7.21 -46.05
N ALA A 89 11.53 6.37 -46.89
CA ALA A 89 10.84 6.82 -48.10
C ALA A 89 9.70 7.78 -47.76
N SER A 90 8.90 7.51 -46.72
CA SER A 90 7.84 8.41 -46.27
C SER A 90 8.37 9.75 -45.75
N LEU A 91 9.50 9.76 -45.03
CA LEU A 91 10.15 10.98 -44.55
C LEU A 91 10.77 11.79 -45.70
N LEU A 92 11.42 11.11 -46.64
CA LEU A 92 11.97 11.72 -47.85
C LEU A 92 10.86 12.26 -48.75
N GLU A 93 9.73 11.57 -48.85
CA GLU A 93 8.56 12.04 -49.59
C GLU A 93 7.94 13.28 -48.91
N ASP A 94 7.81 13.28 -47.58
CA ASP A 94 7.34 14.45 -46.82
C ASP A 94 8.34 15.63 -46.88
N GLN A 95 9.66 15.40 -46.93
CA GLN A 95 10.67 16.45 -47.17
C GLN A 95 10.64 16.96 -48.63
N SER A 96 10.46 16.06 -49.59
CA SER A 96 10.42 16.39 -51.03
C SER A 96 9.20 17.22 -51.42
N ARG A 97 8.10 17.14 -50.64
CA ARG A 97 6.95 18.04 -50.79
C ARG A 97 7.29 19.50 -50.51
N CYS A 98 8.33 19.78 -49.73
CA CYS A 98 8.85 21.14 -49.51
C CYS A 98 10.00 21.50 -50.46
N GLU A 99 10.80 20.53 -50.93
CA GLU A 99 12.06 20.78 -51.66
C GLU A 99 12.19 20.10 -53.03
N ALA A 100 11.11 19.78 -53.75
CA ALA A 100 11.27 19.28 -55.13
C ALA A 100 12.01 20.34 -56.00
N PRO A 101 13.17 20.05 -56.60
CA PRO A 101 13.89 21.03 -57.41
C PRO A 101 13.05 21.43 -58.62
N LEU A 102 12.96 22.73 -58.89
CA LEU A 102 12.30 23.27 -60.08
C LEU A 102 12.97 22.70 -61.35
N PRO A 103 12.21 22.24 -62.35
CA PRO A 103 12.78 21.83 -63.63
C PRO A 103 13.64 22.95 -64.22
N LYS A 104 14.87 22.66 -64.65
CA LYS A 104 15.70 23.68 -65.32
C LYS A 104 15.16 23.90 -66.74
N GLY A 105 14.80 25.14 -67.09
CA GLY A 105 14.34 25.53 -68.43
C GLY A 105 12.89 26.00 -68.56
N ILE A 106 12.17 26.21 -67.45
CA ILE A 106 10.82 26.81 -67.42
C ILE A 106 10.89 28.32 -67.62
N SER A 107 9.86 28.91 -68.23
CA SER A 107 9.77 30.37 -68.37
C SER A 107 9.55 31.04 -67.01
N LEU A 108 10.01 32.30 -66.86
CA LEU A 108 9.82 33.10 -65.63
C LEU A 108 8.34 33.16 -65.20
N GLU A 109 7.40 33.25 -66.16
CA GLU A 109 5.96 33.19 -65.89
C GLU A 109 5.51 31.85 -65.29
N GLU A 110 6.02 30.73 -65.81
CA GLU A 110 5.69 29.38 -65.33
C GLU A 110 6.33 29.07 -64.00
N GLU A 111 7.55 29.55 -63.76
CA GLU A 111 8.23 29.47 -62.48
C GLU A 111 7.45 30.24 -61.40
N VAL A 112 7.04 31.48 -61.68
CA VAL A 112 6.20 32.26 -60.76
C VAL A 112 4.85 31.57 -60.50
N LYS A 113 4.26 30.93 -61.52
CA LYS A 113 3.00 30.19 -61.38
C LYS A 113 3.17 28.92 -60.55
N LEU A 114 4.29 28.21 -60.69
CA LEU A 114 4.64 27.03 -59.90
C LEU A 114 4.95 27.42 -58.45
N LEU A 115 5.71 28.50 -58.24
CA LEU A 115 6.01 29.04 -56.92
C LEU A 115 4.74 29.53 -56.22
N ARG A 116 3.82 30.22 -56.92
CA ARG A 116 2.51 30.58 -56.36
C ARG A 116 1.67 29.36 -56.01
N ARG A 117 1.65 28.32 -56.86
CA ARG A 117 0.96 27.06 -56.57
C ARG A 117 1.55 26.36 -55.34
N ARG A 118 2.88 26.30 -55.21
CA ARG A 118 3.55 25.74 -54.03
C ARG A 118 3.32 26.54 -52.78
N LEU A 119 3.37 27.87 -52.88
CA LEU A 119 3.06 28.75 -51.77
C LEU A 119 1.61 28.55 -51.32
N GLN A 120 0.71 28.28 -52.27
CA GLN A 120 -0.70 27.96 -52.01
C GLN A 120 -0.91 26.55 -51.42
N GLU A 121 -0.13 25.55 -51.84
CA GLU A 121 -0.13 24.19 -51.27
C GLU A 121 0.48 24.15 -49.85
N CYS A 122 1.52 24.93 -49.58
CA CYS A 122 2.06 25.14 -48.24
C CYS A 122 1.21 26.09 -47.38
N SER A 123 0.27 26.82 -47.98
CA SER A 123 -0.59 27.80 -47.29
C SER A 123 -1.85 27.19 -46.70
N TYR A 124 -2.24 25.96 -47.08
CA TYR A 124 -3.42 25.30 -46.52
C TYR A 124 -3.00 24.15 -45.62
N ALA A 125 -3.32 24.26 -44.33
CA ALA A 125 -3.26 23.12 -43.44
C ALA A 125 -4.14 22.00 -44.02
N PRO A 126 -3.64 20.76 -44.14
CA PRO A 126 -4.48 19.63 -44.49
C PRO A 126 -5.62 19.53 -43.49
N SER A 127 -6.82 19.13 -43.96
CA SER A 127 -8.00 18.99 -43.10
C SER A 127 -7.68 18.18 -41.84
N ALA A 128 -8.22 18.58 -40.69
CA ALA A 128 -8.06 17.89 -39.41
C ALA A 128 -8.28 16.37 -39.55
N ALA A 129 -9.36 15.96 -40.21
CA ALA A 129 -9.69 14.56 -40.46
C ALA A 129 -8.58 13.77 -41.18
N SER A 130 -7.94 14.37 -42.19
CA SER A 130 -6.83 13.72 -42.91
C SER A 130 -5.60 13.53 -42.02
N VAL A 131 -5.30 14.52 -41.17
CA VAL A 131 -4.19 14.45 -40.23
C VAL A 131 -4.47 13.41 -39.15
N VAL A 132 -5.68 13.38 -38.60
CA VAL A 132 -6.10 12.38 -37.62
C VAL A 132 -6.07 10.97 -38.23
N ALA A 133 -6.53 10.78 -39.46
CA ALA A 133 -6.42 9.49 -40.15
C ALA A 133 -4.95 9.01 -40.26
N LYS A 134 -4.02 9.91 -40.58
CA LYS A 134 -2.57 9.60 -40.56
C LYS A 134 -2.09 9.22 -39.16
N LEU A 135 -2.51 9.94 -38.12
CA LEU A 135 -2.18 9.64 -36.74
C LEU A 135 -2.68 8.26 -36.29
N VAL A 136 -3.91 7.90 -36.67
CA VAL A 136 -4.51 6.60 -36.38
C VAL A 136 -3.72 5.47 -37.05
N LEU A 137 -3.24 5.71 -38.27
CA LEU A 137 -2.38 4.78 -39.02
C LEU A 137 -0.92 4.79 -38.55
N GLY A 138 -0.56 5.56 -37.51
CA GLY A 138 0.79 5.64 -36.97
C GLY A 138 1.78 6.44 -37.82
N LYS A 139 1.32 7.13 -38.89
CA LYS A 139 2.19 7.88 -39.79
C LYS A 139 2.69 9.19 -39.17
N SER A 140 3.84 9.66 -39.61
CA SER A 140 4.35 10.99 -39.28
C SER A 140 3.48 12.08 -39.92
N CYS A 141 3.16 13.12 -39.16
CA CYS A 141 2.50 14.31 -39.67
C CYS A 141 2.82 15.49 -38.76
N SER A 142 3.03 16.67 -39.36
CA SER A 142 3.27 17.90 -38.61
C SER A 142 1.96 18.52 -38.15
N LEU A 143 1.86 18.83 -36.84
CA LEU A 143 0.72 19.52 -36.25
C LEU A 143 0.91 21.05 -36.23
N GLU A 144 2.13 21.54 -36.53
CA GLU A 144 2.50 22.96 -36.50
C GLU A 144 1.76 23.82 -37.56
N MET A 145 1.08 23.16 -38.50
CA MET A 145 0.24 23.84 -39.49
C MET A 145 -1.08 24.35 -38.90
N PHE A 146 -1.56 23.77 -37.80
CA PHE A 146 -2.78 24.22 -37.10
C PHE A 146 -2.42 25.36 -36.14
N ARG A 147 -2.55 26.61 -36.60
CA ARG A 147 -2.05 27.79 -35.89
C ARG A 147 -3.14 28.51 -35.11
N SER A 148 -4.32 28.64 -35.71
CA SER A 148 -5.45 29.31 -35.08
C SER A 148 -6.10 28.45 -33.99
N LEU A 149 -6.85 29.08 -33.10
CA LEU A 149 -7.58 28.35 -32.06
C LEU A 149 -8.67 27.45 -32.65
N GLY A 150 -9.39 27.92 -33.68
CA GLY A 150 -10.44 27.14 -34.35
C GLY A 150 -9.90 25.89 -35.03
N GLU A 151 -8.78 26.00 -35.75
CA GLU A 151 -8.09 24.85 -36.35
C GLU A 151 -7.67 23.81 -35.30
N LYS A 152 -7.21 24.27 -34.12
CA LYS A 152 -6.82 23.41 -33.00
C LYS A 152 -8.00 22.74 -32.32
N GLU A 153 -9.14 23.44 -32.25
CA GLU A 153 -10.42 22.89 -31.79
C GLU A 153 -10.89 21.77 -32.71
N GLU A 154 -10.94 22.03 -34.02
CA GLU A 154 -11.32 21.06 -35.04
C GLU A 154 -10.41 19.83 -35.03
N LEU A 155 -9.10 20.03 -34.94
CA LEU A 155 -8.12 18.94 -34.84
C LEU A 155 -8.38 18.04 -33.62
N LEU A 156 -8.72 18.61 -32.48
CA LEU A 156 -9.02 17.84 -31.27
C LEU A 156 -10.37 17.14 -31.37
N ASP A 157 -11.38 17.77 -31.96
CA ASP A 157 -12.70 17.18 -32.17
C ASP A 157 -12.62 15.97 -33.10
N ASP A 158 -11.90 16.07 -34.21
CA ASP A 158 -11.67 14.95 -35.12
C ASP A 158 -10.86 13.83 -34.44
N ALA A 159 -9.86 14.19 -33.61
CA ALA A 159 -9.09 13.20 -32.87
C ALA A 159 -9.96 12.43 -31.86
N VAL A 160 -10.84 13.12 -31.14
CA VAL A 160 -11.83 12.50 -30.23
C VAL A 160 -12.81 11.62 -31.03
N ALA A 161 -13.35 12.12 -32.13
CA ALA A 161 -14.27 11.37 -32.99
C ALA A 161 -13.64 10.08 -33.58
N SER A 162 -12.32 10.05 -33.75
CA SER A 162 -11.61 8.85 -34.22
C SER A 162 -11.57 7.71 -33.19
N GLY A 163 -11.80 7.98 -31.91
CA GLY A 163 -11.71 7.00 -30.81
C GLY A 163 -10.29 6.46 -30.54
N SER A 164 -9.27 6.94 -31.24
CA SER A 164 -7.89 6.49 -31.03
C SER A 164 -7.22 7.25 -29.89
N GLY A 165 -7.03 6.58 -28.75
CA GLY A 165 -6.36 7.17 -27.59
C GLY A 165 -4.96 7.72 -27.87
N ASN A 166 -4.23 7.10 -28.80
CA ASN A 166 -2.91 7.58 -29.24
C ASN A 166 -3.01 8.89 -30.03
N ALA A 167 -3.98 8.99 -30.95
CA ALA A 167 -4.21 10.21 -31.71
C ALA A 167 -4.67 11.35 -30.79
N ILE A 168 -5.63 11.07 -29.91
CA ILE A 168 -6.13 12.02 -28.90
C ILE A 168 -4.96 12.54 -28.04
N LEU A 169 -4.17 11.64 -27.45
CA LEU A 169 -3.08 12.04 -26.57
C LEU A 169 -2.02 12.86 -27.31
N LYS A 170 -1.65 12.47 -28.53
CA LYS A 170 -0.65 13.20 -29.33
C LYS A 170 -1.11 14.62 -29.67
N VAL A 171 -2.38 14.79 -30.05
CA VAL A 171 -2.97 16.12 -30.28
C VAL A 171 -3.03 16.91 -28.97
N VAL A 172 -3.48 16.32 -27.87
CA VAL A 172 -3.56 17.01 -26.57
C VAL A 172 -2.18 17.50 -26.10
N LEU A 173 -1.12 16.71 -26.27
CA LEU A 173 0.26 17.12 -25.95
C LEU A 173 0.79 18.22 -26.87
N PHE A 174 0.32 18.31 -28.11
CA PHE A 174 0.62 19.44 -28.99
C PHE A 174 -0.10 20.71 -28.51
N LEU A 175 -1.36 20.59 -28.09
CA LEU A 175 -2.12 21.72 -27.55
C LEU A 175 -1.55 22.22 -26.22
N GLU A 176 -1.12 21.33 -25.32
CA GLU A 176 -0.43 21.66 -24.06
C GLU A 176 0.78 22.57 -24.31
N ARG A 177 1.57 22.28 -25.35
CA ARG A 177 2.80 23.03 -25.67
C ARG A 177 2.54 24.36 -26.37
N THR A 178 1.48 24.44 -27.17
CA THR A 178 1.25 25.60 -28.06
C THR A 178 0.18 26.57 -27.59
N LEU A 179 -0.57 26.23 -26.53
CA LEU A 179 -1.62 27.09 -25.98
C LEU A 179 -1.30 27.55 -24.55
N LYS A 180 -1.83 28.72 -24.18
CA LYS A 180 -1.81 29.18 -22.78
C LYS A 180 -2.64 28.23 -21.91
N LYS A 181 -2.16 27.89 -20.71
CA LYS A 181 -2.78 26.96 -19.74
C LYS A 181 -4.30 27.15 -19.59
N LYS A 182 -4.76 28.41 -19.41
CA LYS A 182 -6.19 28.73 -19.26
C LYS A 182 -7.05 28.39 -20.49
N LEU A 183 -6.51 28.58 -21.71
CA LEU A 183 -7.21 28.24 -22.95
C LEU A 183 -7.22 26.73 -23.14
N PHE A 184 -6.07 26.08 -22.94
CA PHE A 184 -5.96 24.63 -23.00
C PHE A 184 -6.93 23.93 -22.05
N TYR A 185 -7.02 24.38 -20.79
CA TYR A 185 -7.95 23.80 -19.82
C TYR A 185 -9.42 24.01 -20.19
N ARG A 186 -9.75 25.16 -20.79
CA ARG A 186 -11.10 25.42 -21.31
C ARG A 186 -11.47 24.49 -22.46
N LEU A 187 -10.52 24.20 -23.37
CA LEU A 187 -10.74 23.24 -24.46
C LEU A 187 -11.01 21.84 -23.95
N LEU A 188 -10.26 21.43 -22.93
CA LEU A 188 -10.42 20.13 -22.28
C LEU A 188 -11.74 20.02 -21.51
N GLN A 189 -12.25 21.14 -20.95
CA GLN A 189 -13.48 21.16 -20.17
C GLN A 189 -14.71 20.65 -20.94
N THR A 190 -14.74 20.84 -22.26
CA THR A 190 -15.85 20.37 -23.12
C THR A 190 -15.61 18.98 -23.71
N ARG A 191 -14.48 18.32 -23.42
CA ARG A 191 -14.01 17.10 -24.10
C ARG A 191 -13.50 16.06 -23.10
N PRO A 192 -14.40 15.29 -22.46
CA PRO A 192 -14.05 14.40 -21.35
C PRO A 192 -13.10 13.26 -21.74
N GLU A 193 -13.18 12.75 -22.97
CA GLU A 193 -12.28 11.69 -23.45
C GLU A 193 -10.83 12.17 -23.52
N ALA A 194 -10.60 13.38 -24.04
CA ALA A 194 -9.29 14.01 -24.08
C ALA A 194 -8.72 14.22 -22.66
N VAL A 195 -9.57 14.64 -21.72
CA VAL A 195 -9.19 14.77 -20.30
C VAL A 195 -8.76 13.42 -19.73
N SER A 196 -9.52 12.35 -19.97
CA SER A 196 -9.20 11.02 -19.45
C SER A 196 -7.82 10.53 -19.89
N HIS A 197 -7.53 10.64 -21.19
CA HIS A 197 -6.21 10.27 -21.73
C HIS A 197 -5.08 11.13 -21.16
N TYR A 198 -5.30 12.45 -21.02
CA TYR A 198 -4.28 13.35 -20.53
C TYR A 198 -4.03 13.23 -19.02
N VAL A 199 -5.08 13.05 -18.22
CA VAL A 199 -4.97 12.75 -16.78
C VAL A 199 -4.19 11.45 -16.56
N ASN A 200 -4.52 10.39 -17.31
CA ASN A 200 -3.79 9.12 -17.22
C ASN A 200 -2.31 9.29 -17.60
N TYR A 201 -2.04 10.03 -18.69
CA TYR A 201 -0.66 10.36 -19.08
C TYR A 201 0.10 11.11 -17.98
N MET A 202 -0.50 12.15 -17.39
CA MET A 202 0.14 12.94 -16.34
C MET A 202 0.38 12.11 -15.08
N ALA A 203 -0.57 11.25 -14.70
CA ALA A 203 -0.43 10.33 -13.57
C ALA A 203 0.73 9.35 -13.78
N LEU A 204 0.85 8.76 -14.97
CA LEU A 204 1.95 7.85 -15.35
C LEU A 204 3.32 8.55 -15.38
N ARG A 205 3.35 9.84 -15.70
CA ARG A 205 4.57 10.66 -15.75
C ARG A 205 4.89 11.35 -14.42
N LEU A 206 4.13 11.06 -13.36
CA LEU A 206 4.27 11.68 -12.03
C LEU A 206 4.19 13.22 -12.05
N LYS A 207 3.46 13.79 -13.01
CA LYS A 207 3.15 15.23 -13.08
C LYS A 207 1.97 15.57 -12.16
N VAL A 208 2.15 15.31 -10.87
CA VAL A 208 1.08 15.32 -9.86
C VAL A 208 0.44 16.69 -9.73
N THR A 209 1.28 17.73 -9.68
CA THR A 209 0.88 19.13 -9.50
C THR A 209 -0.01 19.59 -10.65
N GLU A 210 0.43 19.38 -11.88
CA GLU A 210 -0.28 19.77 -13.10
C GLU A 210 -1.58 18.98 -13.25
N CYS A 211 -1.55 17.69 -12.93
CA CYS A 211 -2.73 16.84 -12.94
C CYS A 211 -3.78 17.30 -11.92
N THR A 212 -3.34 17.62 -10.69
CA THR A 212 -4.21 18.13 -9.63
C THR A 212 -4.82 19.47 -10.05
N ASP A 213 -4.00 20.40 -10.56
CA ASP A 213 -4.46 21.70 -11.06
C ASP A 213 -5.52 21.58 -12.14
N LEU A 214 -5.32 20.66 -13.11
CA LEU A 214 -6.30 20.40 -14.16
C LEU A 214 -7.60 19.88 -13.56
N LEU A 215 -7.53 18.86 -12.70
CA LEU A 215 -8.71 18.26 -12.09
C LEU A 215 -9.50 19.27 -11.26
N VAL A 216 -8.81 20.13 -10.49
CA VAL A 216 -9.42 21.24 -9.74
C VAL A 216 -10.07 22.25 -10.68
N PHE A 217 -9.40 22.65 -11.77
CA PHE A 217 -9.98 23.58 -12.75
C PHE A 217 -11.26 23.02 -13.39
N LEU A 218 -11.29 21.71 -13.64
CA LEU A 218 -12.45 21.01 -14.21
C LEU A 218 -13.57 20.75 -13.21
N GLY A 219 -13.43 21.17 -11.94
CA GLY A 219 -14.38 20.88 -10.87
C GLY A 219 -14.36 19.43 -10.38
N ARG A 220 -13.37 18.62 -10.81
CA ARG A 220 -13.19 17.21 -10.44
C ARG A 220 -12.37 17.08 -9.15
N HIS A 221 -12.77 17.82 -8.12
CA HIS A 221 -12.05 17.90 -6.83
C HIS A 221 -11.86 16.54 -6.14
N HIS A 222 -12.79 15.61 -6.34
CA HIS A 222 -12.74 14.26 -5.78
C HIS A 222 -11.59 13.43 -6.35
N GLU A 223 -11.34 13.55 -7.65
CA GLU A 223 -10.24 12.82 -8.29
C GLU A 223 -8.90 13.47 -7.98
N ALA A 224 -8.87 14.81 -7.90
CA ALA A 224 -7.70 15.55 -7.44
C ALA A 224 -7.28 15.11 -6.03
N SER A 225 -8.23 15.01 -5.10
CA SER A 225 -7.96 14.62 -3.72
C SER A 225 -7.51 13.16 -3.58
N LEU A 226 -8.13 12.24 -4.32
CA LEU A 226 -7.73 10.82 -4.33
C LEU A 226 -6.35 10.61 -4.96
N LEU A 227 -6.02 11.33 -6.03
CA LEU A 227 -4.69 11.29 -6.64
C LEU A 227 -3.63 11.74 -5.62
N GLN A 228 -3.80 12.93 -5.04
CA GLN A 228 -2.88 13.44 -4.02
C GLN A 228 -2.75 12.51 -2.82
N PHE A 229 -3.87 11.99 -2.31
CA PHE A 229 -3.89 11.01 -1.22
C PHE A 229 -3.04 9.78 -1.56
N SER A 230 -3.27 9.18 -2.73
CA SER A 230 -2.57 7.96 -3.16
C SER A 230 -1.05 8.15 -3.25
N ILE A 231 -0.61 9.34 -3.66
CA ILE A 231 0.80 9.68 -3.79
C ILE A 231 1.42 9.90 -2.43
N TYR A 232 0.79 10.68 -1.55
CA TYR A 232 1.36 10.95 -0.24
C TYR A 232 1.48 9.70 0.62
N VAL A 233 0.48 8.81 0.58
CA VAL A 233 0.54 7.53 1.31
C VAL A 233 1.70 6.65 0.83
N ARG A 234 2.06 6.73 -0.45
CA ARG A 234 3.16 5.95 -1.06
C ARG A 234 4.52 6.65 -1.03
N SER A 235 4.55 7.96 -0.85
CA SER A 235 5.75 8.79 -1.02
C SER A 235 6.77 8.66 0.12
N THR A 236 6.35 8.20 1.30
CA THR A 236 7.21 8.19 2.49
C THR A 236 6.82 7.06 3.43
N SER A 237 7.83 6.48 4.09
CA SER A 237 7.66 5.57 5.23
C SER A 237 7.66 6.30 6.57
N ASN A 238 7.98 7.60 6.60
CA ASN A 238 7.96 8.40 7.82
C ASN A 238 6.50 8.71 8.21
N VAL A 239 6.03 8.07 9.29
CA VAL A 239 4.65 8.17 9.79
C VAL A 239 4.26 9.59 10.17
N GLU A 240 5.15 10.35 10.82
CA GLU A 240 4.86 11.71 11.25
C GLU A 240 4.69 12.64 10.05
N PHE A 241 5.57 12.53 9.07
CA PHE A 241 5.46 13.30 7.83
C PHE A 241 4.22 12.90 7.00
N LYS A 242 3.92 11.60 6.93
CA LYS A 242 2.71 11.08 6.29
C LYS A 242 1.45 11.65 6.96
N ARG A 243 1.40 11.65 8.29
CA ARG A 243 0.31 12.22 9.09
C ARG A 243 0.10 13.71 8.80
N GLN A 244 1.18 14.51 8.81
CA GLN A 244 1.10 15.94 8.52
C GLN A 244 0.59 16.21 7.09
N ARG A 245 1.08 15.46 6.10
CA ARG A 245 0.61 15.55 4.70
C ARG A 245 -0.86 15.17 4.55
N LEU A 246 -1.30 14.11 5.22
CA LEU A 246 -2.71 13.70 5.21
C LEU A 246 -3.62 14.73 5.85
N LYS A 247 -3.21 15.35 6.97
CA LYS A 247 -3.94 16.47 7.58
C LYS A 247 -4.08 17.65 6.63
N LYS A 248 -3.02 17.97 5.89
CA LYS A 248 -3.06 19.03 4.88
C LYS A 248 -4.07 18.71 3.78
N ILE A 249 -4.01 17.53 3.15
CA ILE A 249 -5.00 17.14 2.13
C ILE A 249 -6.42 17.13 2.72
N TYR A 250 -6.58 16.66 3.97
CA TYR A 250 -7.88 16.66 4.62
C TYR A 250 -8.48 18.07 4.69
N SER A 251 -7.69 19.05 5.15
CA SER A 251 -8.09 20.46 5.16
C SER A 251 -8.36 21.01 3.76
N ASP A 252 -7.50 20.70 2.79
CA ASP A 252 -7.57 21.28 1.45
C ASP A 252 -8.75 20.74 0.63
N TYR A 253 -9.17 19.48 0.87
CA TYR A 253 -10.17 18.80 0.04
C TYR A 253 -11.31 18.15 0.83
N PHE A 254 -11.00 17.36 1.85
CA PHE A 254 -11.99 16.48 2.49
C PHE A 254 -12.86 17.19 3.53
N SER A 255 -12.43 18.35 4.04
CA SER A 255 -13.25 19.23 4.89
C SER A 255 -13.99 20.31 4.13
N GLN A 256 -13.84 20.38 2.80
CA GLN A 256 -14.47 21.41 1.99
C GLN A 256 -15.98 21.12 1.77
N PRO A 257 -16.82 22.15 1.60
CA PRO A 257 -18.22 21.96 1.26
C PRO A 257 -18.39 21.13 -0.01
N GLY A 258 -19.25 20.11 0.02
CA GLY A 258 -19.48 19.20 -1.11
C GLY A 258 -18.47 18.05 -1.23
N ALA A 259 -17.54 17.90 -0.28
CA ALA A 259 -16.68 16.72 -0.21
C ALA A 259 -17.48 15.44 0.06
N ASN A 260 -17.02 14.33 -0.52
CA ASN A 260 -17.59 13.01 -0.27
C ASN A 260 -17.32 12.57 1.18
N SER A 261 -18.41 12.43 1.96
CA SER A 261 -18.35 12.09 3.39
C SER A 261 -17.71 10.73 3.66
N PHE A 262 -17.89 9.76 2.77
CA PHE A 262 -17.28 8.44 2.92
C PHE A 262 -15.76 8.50 2.80
N TYR A 263 -15.23 9.19 1.78
CA TYR A 263 -13.77 9.36 1.65
C TYR A 263 -13.20 10.25 2.75
N ALA A 264 -13.90 11.31 3.14
CA ALA A 264 -13.48 12.15 4.25
C ALA A 264 -13.36 11.33 5.55
N GLN A 265 -14.36 10.50 5.86
CA GLN A 265 -14.32 9.63 7.04
C GLN A 265 -13.17 8.61 6.97
N LEU A 266 -12.89 8.04 5.79
CA LEU A 266 -11.77 7.11 5.61
C LEU A 266 -10.41 7.78 5.90
N VAL A 267 -10.20 8.98 5.37
CA VAL A 267 -8.95 9.74 5.57
C VAL A 267 -8.84 10.21 7.02
N ALA A 268 -9.93 10.69 7.64
CA ALA A 268 -9.95 11.07 9.05
C ALA A 268 -9.60 9.88 9.96
N ASN A 269 -10.21 8.71 9.70
CA ASN A 269 -9.89 7.49 10.45
C ASN A 269 -8.43 7.07 10.30
N TYR A 270 -7.84 7.24 9.11
CA TYR A 270 -6.42 6.94 8.91
C TYR A 270 -5.51 7.94 9.62
N ILE A 271 -5.84 9.24 9.60
CA ILE A 271 -5.12 10.26 10.37
C ILE A 271 -5.15 9.92 11.88
N ASN A 272 -6.34 9.59 12.42
CA ASN A 272 -6.49 9.23 13.82
C ASN A 272 -5.65 7.99 14.21
N LEU A 273 -5.55 7.01 13.31
CA LEU A 273 -4.69 5.83 13.53
C LEU A 273 -3.21 6.21 13.59
N LEU A 274 -2.75 7.04 12.65
CA LEU A 274 -1.36 7.52 12.64
C LEU A 274 -1.05 8.38 13.86
N GLU A 275 -2.00 9.20 14.32
CA GLU A 275 -1.86 9.96 15.57
C GLU A 275 -1.65 9.05 16.78
N PHE A 276 -2.44 7.98 16.88
CA PHE A 276 -2.26 6.98 17.93
C PHE A 276 -0.87 6.33 17.84
N GLN A 277 -0.47 5.85 16.66
CA GLN A 277 0.84 5.20 16.44
C GLN A 277 2.02 6.12 16.77
N VAL A 278 1.93 7.41 16.40
CA VAL A 278 2.93 8.43 16.76
C VAL A 278 2.94 8.69 18.26
N SER A 279 1.78 8.77 18.91
CA SER A 279 1.71 8.99 20.37
C SER A 279 2.40 7.86 21.15
N GLU A 280 2.36 6.64 20.61
CA GLU A 280 3.04 5.48 21.18
C GLU A 280 4.53 5.38 20.79
N GLN A 281 5.07 6.21 19.88
CA GLN A 281 6.39 6.02 19.26
C GLN A 281 7.56 5.87 20.26
N HIS A 282 7.47 6.49 21.45
CA HIS A 282 8.49 6.42 22.50
C HIS A 282 8.36 5.20 23.41
N ALA A 283 7.27 4.45 23.26
CA ALA A 283 6.93 3.34 24.10
C ALA A 283 7.66 2.07 23.59
N PRO A 284 8.07 1.13 24.46
CA PRO A 284 8.78 -0.06 24.02
C PRO A 284 8.00 -0.83 22.95
N ASN A 285 8.74 -1.29 21.93
CA ASN A 285 8.24 -1.99 20.74
C ASN A 285 7.28 -1.19 19.84
N ALA A 286 7.14 0.13 20.03
CA ALA A 286 6.24 0.95 19.20
C ALA A 286 6.62 1.00 17.72
N GLY A 287 7.89 0.77 17.37
CA GLY A 287 8.30 0.60 15.98
C GLY A 287 7.54 -0.51 15.24
N SER A 288 6.99 -1.50 15.97
CA SER A 288 6.23 -2.60 15.36
C SER A 288 4.86 -2.19 14.80
N ILE A 289 4.29 -1.06 15.25
CA ILE A 289 2.95 -0.61 14.84
C ILE A 289 2.96 0.53 13.83
N LEU A 290 4.11 1.14 13.56
CA LEU A 290 4.20 2.27 12.65
C LEU A 290 3.73 1.88 11.24
N ASP A 291 2.76 2.65 10.71
CA ASP A 291 2.12 2.43 9.41
C ASP A 291 1.44 1.05 9.25
N ARG A 292 1.11 0.40 10.37
CA ARG A 292 0.36 -0.87 10.39
C ARG A 292 -1.14 -0.65 10.39
N SER A 293 -1.87 -1.72 10.07
CA SER A 293 -3.33 -1.70 10.08
C SER A 293 -3.91 -1.49 11.49
N VAL A 294 -5.19 -1.12 11.56
CA VAL A 294 -5.94 -1.02 12.83
C VAL A 294 -5.85 -2.31 13.64
N LEU A 295 -5.95 -3.48 12.99
CA LEU A 295 -5.96 -4.77 13.69
C LEU A 295 -4.59 -5.16 14.25
N GLU A 296 -3.51 -4.84 13.53
CA GLU A 296 -2.14 -5.02 14.03
C GLU A 296 -1.83 -4.05 15.19
N THR A 297 -2.29 -2.81 15.06
CA THR A 297 -2.18 -1.80 16.12
C THR A 297 -2.99 -2.20 17.35
N LEU A 298 -4.18 -2.79 17.16
CA LEU A 298 -5.00 -3.33 18.23
C LEU A 298 -4.34 -4.53 18.91
N HIS A 299 -3.68 -5.41 18.15
CA HIS A 299 -2.89 -6.51 18.72
C HIS A 299 -1.80 -5.95 19.65
N TYR A 300 -1.05 -4.93 19.22
CA TYR A 300 -0.08 -4.26 20.10
C TYR A 300 -0.72 -3.67 21.36
N ALA A 301 -1.84 -2.96 21.20
CA ALA A 301 -2.55 -2.34 22.32
C ALA A 301 -3.01 -3.39 23.35
N CYS A 302 -3.54 -4.54 22.89
CA CYS A 302 -3.90 -5.67 23.76
C CYS A 302 -2.71 -6.20 24.57
N GLY A 303 -1.51 -6.22 23.98
CA GLY A 303 -0.28 -6.68 24.62
C GLY A 303 0.21 -5.80 25.74
N ARG A 304 0.06 -4.48 25.55
CA ARG A 304 0.46 -3.45 26.52
C ARG A 304 -0.57 -3.21 27.61
N TYR A 305 -1.83 -3.52 27.33
CA TYR A 305 -2.93 -3.21 28.22
C TYR A 305 -2.88 -4.04 29.50
N LYS A 306 -3.16 -3.40 30.64
CA LYS A 306 -3.25 -4.04 31.96
C LYS A 306 -4.68 -4.52 32.19
N TRP A 307 -5.02 -5.70 31.68
CA TRP A 307 -6.38 -6.25 31.70
C TRP A 307 -7.03 -6.36 33.09
N GLY A 308 -6.24 -6.67 34.13
CA GLY A 308 -6.71 -6.75 35.51
C GLY A 308 -6.86 -5.41 36.23
N ASP A 309 -6.39 -4.31 35.62
CA ASP A 309 -6.50 -2.99 36.21
C ASP A 309 -7.85 -2.35 35.86
N THR A 310 -8.69 -2.21 36.89
CA THR A 310 -10.04 -1.63 36.76
C THR A 310 -10.09 -0.15 37.11
N ALA A 311 -8.93 0.50 37.30
CA ALA A 311 -8.87 1.94 37.48
C ALA A 311 -9.49 2.67 36.29
N ALA A 312 -10.31 3.68 36.58
CA ALA A 312 -10.97 4.49 35.55
C ALA A 312 -9.96 5.10 34.57
N ALA A 313 -8.78 5.50 35.05
CA ALA A 313 -7.69 6.04 34.25
C ALA A 313 -7.19 5.03 33.19
N THR A 314 -7.13 3.74 33.52
CA THR A 314 -6.67 2.69 32.60
C THR A 314 -7.75 2.37 31.56
N LEU A 315 -9.01 2.29 31.97
CA LEU A 315 -10.15 2.00 31.08
C LEU A 315 -10.47 3.15 30.11
N GLN A 316 -10.27 4.39 30.53
CA GLN A 316 -10.53 5.58 29.71
C GLN A 316 -9.28 6.08 28.97
N SER A 317 -8.14 5.42 29.16
CA SER A 317 -6.92 5.76 28.43
C SER A 317 -7.17 5.67 26.92
N PRO A 318 -6.74 6.68 26.14
CA PRO A 318 -6.77 6.63 24.68
C PRO A 318 -6.03 5.42 24.11
N ALA A 319 -5.02 4.92 24.84
CA ALA A 319 -4.26 3.72 24.49
C ALA A 319 -4.90 2.40 24.93
N SER A 320 -6.10 2.45 25.55
CA SER A 320 -6.83 1.22 25.83
C SER A 320 -7.31 0.57 24.52
N PRO A 321 -7.22 -0.77 24.41
CA PRO A 321 -7.65 -1.48 23.21
C PRO A 321 -9.17 -1.32 22.99
N PHE A 322 -9.94 -1.09 24.05
CA PHE A 322 -11.37 -0.78 23.96
C PHE A 322 -11.63 0.56 23.27
N LYS A 323 -10.90 1.62 23.65
CA LYS A 323 -11.05 2.95 23.02
C LYS A 323 -10.58 2.95 21.57
N LEU A 324 -9.49 2.24 21.28
CA LEU A 324 -9.02 2.06 19.91
C LEU A 324 -10.05 1.32 19.05
N ALA A 325 -10.64 0.24 19.57
CA ALA A 325 -11.68 -0.51 18.88
C ALA A 325 -12.95 0.34 18.65
N GLU A 326 -13.35 1.13 19.63
CA GLU A 326 -14.47 2.08 19.52
C GLU A 326 -14.19 3.14 18.44
N ALA A 327 -13.02 3.79 18.49
CA ALA A 327 -12.63 4.86 17.58
C ALA A 327 -12.58 4.42 16.10
N HIS A 328 -12.23 3.16 15.86
CA HIS A 328 -12.14 2.59 14.51
C HIS A 328 -13.30 1.63 14.15
N ALA A 329 -14.37 1.62 14.96
CA ALA A 329 -15.54 0.76 14.75
C ALA A 329 -15.20 -0.73 14.52
N VAL A 330 -14.21 -1.25 15.26
CA VAL A 330 -13.83 -2.66 15.20
C VAL A 330 -14.95 -3.51 15.79
N GLY A 331 -15.43 -4.49 15.01
CA GLY A 331 -16.53 -5.36 15.45
C GLY A 331 -16.13 -6.22 16.64
N ALA A 332 -17.10 -6.53 17.52
CA ALA A 332 -16.84 -7.35 18.72
C ALA A 332 -16.15 -8.70 18.41
N PRO A 333 -16.54 -9.49 17.39
CA PRO A 333 -15.83 -10.73 17.05
C PRO A 333 -14.37 -10.50 16.62
N GLN A 334 -14.07 -9.38 15.94
CA GLN A 334 -12.72 -9.06 15.51
C GLN A 334 -11.87 -8.66 16.72
N PHE A 335 -12.39 -7.79 17.58
CA PHE A 335 -11.74 -7.39 18.82
C PHE A 335 -11.40 -8.60 19.69
N GLU A 336 -12.40 -9.45 19.97
CA GLU A 336 -12.23 -10.66 20.76
C GLU A 336 -11.19 -11.60 20.16
N TRP A 337 -11.15 -11.72 18.82
CA TRP A 337 -10.21 -12.62 18.15
C TRP A 337 -8.79 -12.11 18.27
N ILE A 338 -8.58 -10.81 18.08
CA ILE A 338 -7.28 -10.17 18.22
C ILE A 338 -6.78 -10.25 19.67
N ALA A 339 -7.62 -9.88 20.64
CA ALA A 339 -7.30 -9.94 22.06
C ALA A 339 -6.97 -11.39 22.50
N LEU A 340 -7.81 -12.36 22.11
CA LEU A 340 -7.57 -13.77 22.43
C LEU A 340 -6.22 -14.26 21.89
N ASN A 341 -5.92 -13.98 20.63
CA ASN A 341 -4.68 -14.45 20.00
C ASN A 341 -3.45 -13.82 20.63
N GLU A 342 -3.51 -12.54 20.98
CA GLU A 342 -2.39 -11.86 21.61
C GLU A 342 -2.16 -12.41 23.04
N ARG A 343 -3.20 -12.40 23.89
CA ARG A 343 -3.08 -12.87 25.29
C ARG A 343 -2.67 -14.34 25.37
N ALA A 344 -3.19 -15.18 24.49
CA ALA A 344 -2.82 -16.59 24.43
C ALA A 344 -1.33 -16.78 24.07
N ARG A 345 -0.81 -16.04 23.08
CA ARG A 345 0.63 -16.09 22.74
C ARG A 345 1.53 -15.59 23.87
N ALA A 346 1.04 -14.65 24.66
CA ALA A 346 1.71 -14.17 25.86
C ALA A 346 1.56 -15.13 27.07
N ASN A 347 0.87 -16.27 26.92
CA ASN A 347 0.47 -17.17 28.01
C ASN A 347 -0.29 -16.47 29.15
N ALA A 348 -0.95 -15.35 28.84
CA ALA A 348 -1.65 -14.50 29.81
C ALA A 348 -3.11 -14.93 29.98
N TRP A 349 -3.31 -16.19 30.36
CA TRP A 349 -4.63 -16.84 30.36
C TRP A 349 -5.64 -16.21 31.32
N LEU A 350 -5.16 -15.61 32.42
CA LEU A 350 -6.01 -14.95 33.43
C LEU A 350 -6.73 -13.71 32.86
N ASP A 351 -6.20 -13.11 31.79
CA ASP A 351 -6.79 -11.91 31.19
C ASP A 351 -8.10 -12.21 30.45
N PHE A 352 -8.40 -13.47 30.15
CA PHE A 352 -9.64 -13.87 29.48
C PHE A 352 -10.89 -13.55 30.31
N GLU A 353 -10.77 -13.53 31.64
CA GLU A 353 -11.87 -13.07 32.49
C GLU A 353 -12.23 -11.61 32.18
N HIS A 354 -11.23 -10.76 31.93
CA HIS A 354 -11.44 -9.35 31.64
C HIS A 354 -11.87 -9.08 30.18
N ILE A 355 -11.63 -10.03 29.28
CA ILE A 355 -12.04 -9.94 27.87
C ILE A 355 -13.48 -10.43 27.67
N PHE A 356 -13.83 -11.58 28.26
CA PHE A 356 -15.09 -12.28 27.97
C PHE A 356 -16.13 -12.17 29.09
N GLU A 357 -15.76 -11.75 30.30
CA GLU A 357 -16.74 -11.61 31.39
C GLU A 357 -17.23 -10.17 31.52
N ARG A 358 -18.54 -9.97 31.37
CA ARG A 358 -19.17 -8.68 31.66
C ARG A 358 -19.75 -8.67 33.07
N LYS A 359 -19.58 -7.55 33.77
CA LYS A 359 -20.31 -7.27 35.02
C LYS A 359 -21.79 -7.04 34.67
N ALA A 360 -22.67 -7.94 35.10
CA ALA A 360 -24.10 -7.75 34.94
C ALA A 360 -24.57 -6.64 35.90
N TRP A 361 -25.05 -5.52 35.35
CA TRP A 361 -25.46 -4.36 36.15
C TRP A 361 -26.80 -4.57 36.90
N LEU A 362 -27.59 -5.59 36.53
CA LEU A 362 -29.03 -5.61 36.84
C LEU A 362 -29.57 -6.80 37.65
N ASN A 363 -28.75 -7.66 38.25
CA ASN A 363 -29.28 -8.76 39.09
C ASN A 363 -28.53 -8.95 40.41
N LEU A 364 -29.32 -9.03 41.48
CA LEU A 364 -28.98 -9.18 42.91
C LEU A 364 -28.22 -10.48 43.27
N LYS A 365 -27.70 -11.20 42.27
CA LYS A 365 -26.69 -12.25 42.44
C LYS A 365 -25.60 -11.94 41.43
N GLN A 366 -24.45 -11.50 41.94
CA GLN A 366 -23.19 -11.22 41.25
C GLN A 366 -22.70 -12.43 40.43
N ARG A 367 -23.38 -12.80 39.35
CA ARG A 367 -22.90 -13.80 38.40
C ARG A 367 -22.29 -13.05 37.23
N LYS A 368 -20.97 -13.16 37.10
CA LYS A 368 -20.24 -12.74 35.91
C LYS A 368 -20.85 -13.44 34.70
N SER A 369 -21.31 -12.68 33.70
CA SER A 369 -21.89 -13.27 32.49
C SER A 369 -20.79 -13.42 31.44
N PHE A 370 -20.47 -14.66 31.09
CA PHE A 370 -19.55 -14.96 29.99
C PHE A 370 -20.24 -14.61 28.66
N THR A 371 -19.60 -13.74 27.88
CA THR A 371 -20.08 -13.29 26.57
C THR A 371 -18.96 -13.48 25.56
N ILE A 372 -19.25 -14.19 24.48
CA ILE A 372 -18.34 -14.37 23.35
C ILE A 372 -19.13 -14.27 22.05
N HIS A 373 -18.67 -13.48 21.09
CA HIS A 373 -19.31 -13.30 19.79
C HIS A 373 -18.66 -14.18 18.71
N ILE A 374 -17.51 -14.78 19.02
CA ILE A 374 -16.83 -15.75 18.17
C ILE A 374 -17.40 -17.15 18.45
N PRO A 375 -17.57 -18.02 17.42
CA PRO A 375 -18.00 -19.39 17.62
C PRO A 375 -17.12 -20.14 18.63
N ILE A 376 -17.74 -20.65 19.69
CA ILE A 376 -17.04 -21.28 20.83
C ILE A 376 -16.12 -22.43 20.42
N ASP A 377 -16.52 -23.23 19.42
CA ASP A 377 -15.71 -24.34 18.89
C ASP A 377 -14.41 -23.85 18.28
N ARG A 378 -14.50 -22.76 17.50
CA ARG A 378 -13.34 -22.14 16.87
C ARG A 378 -12.41 -21.57 17.94
N THR A 379 -12.97 -21.00 18.99
CA THR A 379 -12.22 -20.51 20.15
C THR A 379 -11.45 -21.64 20.84
N ILE A 380 -12.12 -22.74 21.18
CA ILE A 380 -11.50 -23.91 21.85
C ILE A 380 -10.37 -24.50 21.00
N LEU A 381 -10.61 -24.71 19.70
CA LEU A 381 -9.59 -25.23 18.79
C LEU A 381 -8.40 -24.28 18.65
N ARG A 382 -8.65 -22.96 18.63
CA ARG A 382 -7.58 -21.97 18.56
C ARG A 382 -6.74 -21.93 19.83
N LEU A 383 -7.38 -22.02 21.00
CA LEU A 383 -6.68 -22.09 22.28
C LEU A 383 -5.81 -23.34 22.37
N ALA A 384 -6.32 -24.50 21.94
CA ALA A 384 -5.54 -25.73 21.89
C ALA A 384 -4.33 -25.60 20.97
N ALA A 385 -4.49 -25.00 19.78
CA ALA A 385 -3.39 -24.73 18.86
C ALA A 385 -2.36 -23.73 19.41
N LEU A 386 -2.71 -22.93 20.41
CA LEU A 386 -1.82 -22.02 21.14
C LEU A 386 -1.32 -22.61 22.46
N ALA A 387 -1.41 -23.93 22.62
CA ALA A 387 -0.96 -24.67 23.80
C ALA A 387 -1.61 -24.19 25.12
N ALA A 388 -2.88 -23.80 25.08
CA ALA A 388 -3.62 -23.43 26.27
C ALA A 388 -3.65 -24.58 27.30
N PRO A 389 -3.40 -24.30 28.59
CA PRO A 389 -3.51 -25.31 29.64
C PRO A 389 -4.90 -25.92 29.72
N GLU A 390 -4.97 -27.18 30.13
CA GLU A 390 -6.23 -27.91 30.24
C GLU A 390 -7.31 -27.19 31.10
N PRO A 391 -6.99 -26.54 32.23
CA PRO A 391 -7.97 -25.76 32.99
C PRO A 391 -8.62 -24.64 32.16
N VAL A 392 -7.87 -23.98 31.29
CA VAL A 392 -8.38 -22.93 30.39
C VAL A 392 -9.30 -23.56 29.36
N LEU A 393 -8.88 -24.64 28.70
CA LEU A 393 -9.71 -25.36 27.72
C LEU A 393 -11.03 -25.84 28.34
N ASN A 394 -10.97 -26.40 29.54
CA ASN A 394 -12.15 -26.87 30.27
C ASN A 394 -13.13 -25.73 30.62
N ASN A 395 -12.63 -24.53 30.95
CA ASN A 395 -13.49 -23.37 31.20
C ASN A 395 -14.34 -22.99 29.98
N PHE A 396 -13.77 -23.07 28.77
CA PHE A 396 -14.49 -22.81 27.51
C PHE A 396 -15.37 -24.01 27.10
N LEU A 397 -14.89 -25.25 27.27
CA LEU A 397 -15.68 -26.47 27.01
C LEU A 397 -16.96 -26.50 27.85
N ALA A 398 -16.89 -26.06 29.11
CA ALA A 398 -18.06 -25.96 29.99
C ALA A 398 -19.15 -25.00 29.48
N LYS A 399 -18.83 -24.13 28.51
CA LYS A 399 -19.78 -23.21 27.84
C LYS A 399 -20.44 -23.81 26.60
N VAL A 400 -20.07 -25.02 26.19
CA VAL A 400 -20.70 -25.73 25.06
C VAL A 400 -21.92 -26.47 25.59
N ASP A 401 -23.13 -26.00 25.29
CA ASP A 401 -24.36 -26.53 25.90
C ASP A 401 -24.62 -28.01 25.60
N ASP A 402 -24.42 -28.44 24.35
CA ASP A 402 -24.64 -29.82 23.93
C ASP A 402 -23.52 -30.75 24.45
N PRO A 403 -23.83 -31.72 25.33
CA PRO A 403 -22.83 -32.64 25.88
C PRO A 403 -22.14 -33.52 24.83
N ALA A 404 -22.84 -33.91 23.75
CA ALA A 404 -22.26 -34.74 22.69
C ALA A 404 -21.23 -33.96 21.87
N ARG A 405 -21.57 -32.74 21.45
CA ARG A 405 -20.62 -31.82 20.81
C ARG A 405 -19.46 -31.45 21.75
N ARG A 406 -19.73 -31.24 23.04
CA ARG A 406 -18.70 -30.98 24.06
C ARG A 406 -17.71 -32.15 24.16
N LEU A 407 -18.20 -33.39 24.20
CA LEU A 407 -17.36 -34.59 24.22
C LEU A 407 -16.46 -34.67 22.98
N GLY A 408 -17.02 -34.44 21.79
CA GLY A 408 -16.27 -34.42 20.54
C GLY A 408 -15.15 -33.37 20.53
N LEU A 409 -15.41 -32.17 21.04
CA LEU A 409 -14.41 -31.11 21.16
C LEU A 409 -13.34 -31.44 22.19
N ALA A 410 -13.73 -31.92 23.38
CA ALA A 410 -12.80 -32.26 24.46
C ALA A 410 -11.79 -33.33 24.01
N ARG A 411 -12.25 -34.36 23.29
CA ARG A 411 -11.38 -35.37 22.68
C ARG A 411 -10.41 -34.78 21.66
N ARG A 412 -10.90 -33.91 20.77
CA ARG A 412 -10.08 -33.28 19.72
C ARG A 412 -8.96 -32.41 20.28
N VAL A 413 -9.18 -31.76 21.42
CA VAL A 413 -8.17 -30.91 22.06
C VAL A 413 -7.39 -31.62 23.19
N GLY A 414 -7.63 -32.90 23.41
CA GLY A 414 -6.95 -33.69 24.44
C GLY A 414 -7.29 -33.28 25.89
N ALA A 415 -8.43 -32.61 26.12
CA ALA A 415 -8.83 -32.17 27.46
C ALA A 415 -9.51 -33.30 28.24
N LYS A 416 -8.72 -34.06 29.01
CA LYS A 416 -9.15 -35.29 29.69
C LYS A 416 -10.29 -35.05 30.69
N LYS A 417 -10.19 -34.01 31.52
CA LYS A 417 -11.26 -33.65 32.46
C LYS A 417 -12.53 -33.24 31.74
N GLY A 418 -12.42 -32.50 30.64
CA GLY A 418 -13.56 -32.15 29.78
C GLY A 418 -14.25 -33.37 29.16
N VAL A 419 -13.50 -34.43 28.84
CA VAL A 419 -14.06 -35.72 28.40
C VAL A 419 -14.88 -36.35 29.52
N VAL A 420 -14.35 -36.44 30.74
CA VAL A 420 -15.07 -36.97 31.91
C VAL A 420 -16.35 -36.18 32.17
N ASP A 421 -16.28 -34.84 32.18
CA ASP A 421 -17.43 -33.97 32.43
C ASP A 421 -18.54 -34.15 31.38
N ALA A 422 -18.16 -34.30 30.11
CA ALA A 422 -19.12 -34.52 29.03
C ALA A 422 -19.78 -35.91 29.11
N LEU A 423 -19.02 -36.97 29.44
CA LEU A 423 -19.57 -38.33 29.63
C LEU A 423 -20.51 -38.41 30.83
N VAL A 424 -20.18 -37.73 31.93
CA VAL A 424 -21.08 -37.59 33.09
C VAL A 424 -22.37 -36.90 32.69
N ALA A 425 -22.29 -35.81 31.91
CA ALA A 425 -23.48 -35.08 31.44
C ALA A 425 -24.35 -35.93 30.48
N LEU A 426 -23.73 -36.78 29.66
CA LEU A 426 -24.42 -37.76 28.81
C LEU A 426 -24.98 -38.96 29.59
N LYS A 427 -24.57 -39.14 30.85
CA LYS A 427 -24.82 -40.33 31.67
C LYS A 427 -24.27 -41.62 31.00
N ASP A 428 -23.24 -41.49 30.17
CA ASP A 428 -22.60 -42.61 29.48
C ASP A 428 -21.55 -43.27 30.38
N ARG A 429 -22.05 -44.09 31.30
CA ARG A 429 -21.22 -44.88 32.20
C ARG A 429 -20.26 -45.84 31.47
N PRO A 430 -20.70 -46.68 30.50
CA PRO A 430 -19.79 -47.64 29.89
C PRO A 430 -18.63 -46.96 29.15
N GLU A 431 -18.90 -45.85 28.43
CA GLU A 431 -17.84 -45.10 27.77
C GLU A 431 -16.90 -44.41 28.77
N LEU A 432 -17.41 -43.97 29.94
CA LEU A 432 -16.58 -43.43 31.01
C LEU A 432 -15.69 -44.49 31.67
N GLU A 433 -16.17 -45.72 31.85
CA GLU A 433 -15.36 -46.83 32.35
C GLU A 433 -14.23 -47.17 31.37
N LEU A 434 -14.54 -47.24 30.07
CA LEU A 434 -13.56 -47.45 29.01
C LEU A 434 -12.52 -46.33 28.95
N PHE A 435 -12.96 -45.06 29.00
CA PHE A 435 -12.05 -43.93 29.00
C PHE A 435 -11.14 -43.93 30.23
N ARG A 436 -11.72 -44.16 31.41
CA ARG A 436 -10.98 -44.31 32.67
C ARG A 436 -9.89 -45.36 32.50
N ASP A 437 -10.22 -46.54 31.95
CA ASP A 437 -9.29 -47.67 31.75
C ASP A 437 -8.14 -47.40 30.77
N GLY A 438 -8.29 -46.40 29.89
CA GLY A 438 -7.19 -45.88 29.09
C GLY A 438 -6.28 -44.88 29.80
N LEU A 439 -6.64 -44.37 30.99
CA LEU A 439 -5.82 -43.43 31.76
C LEU A 439 -4.80 -44.18 32.63
N GLU A 440 -3.59 -43.65 32.70
CA GLU A 440 -2.53 -44.19 33.55
C GLU A 440 -2.92 -44.16 35.04
N ALA A 441 -2.64 -45.25 35.75
CA ALA A 441 -2.94 -45.37 37.17
C ALA A 441 -2.11 -44.36 38.00
N GLY A 442 -2.74 -43.76 39.01
CA GLY A 442 -2.10 -42.77 39.88
C GLY A 442 -2.08 -41.33 39.35
N THR A 443 -2.63 -41.09 38.16
CA THR A 443 -2.80 -39.73 37.61
C THR A 443 -4.02 -39.02 38.20
N GLU A 444 -4.00 -37.67 38.22
CA GLU A 444 -5.12 -36.86 38.71
C GLU A 444 -6.40 -37.10 37.89
N GLU A 445 -6.24 -37.29 36.58
CA GLU A 445 -7.34 -37.51 35.65
C GLU A 445 -8.01 -38.86 35.88
N ARG A 446 -7.23 -39.91 36.20
CA ARG A 446 -7.75 -41.22 36.59
C ARG A 446 -8.56 -41.10 37.88
N PHE A 447 -8.02 -40.41 38.89
CA PHE A 447 -8.74 -40.17 40.14
C PHE A 447 -10.04 -39.37 39.95
N TYR A 448 -10.02 -38.39 39.05
CA TYR A 448 -11.19 -37.62 38.68
C TYR A 448 -12.28 -38.49 38.04
N ALA A 449 -11.91 -39.35 37.09
CA ALA A 449 -12.81 -40.29 36.44
C ALA A 449 -13.39 -41.32 37.43
N ASP A 450 -12.58 -41.83 38.36
CA ASP A 450 -13.05 -42.75 39.41
C ASP A 450 -14.10 -42.10 40.33
N ASN A 451 -13.89 -40.82 40.70
CA ASN A 451 -14.85 -40.07 41.51
C ASN A 451 -16.14 -39.77 40.74
N ALA A 452 -16.03 -39.45 39.46
CA ALA A 452 -17.18 -39.25 38.57
C ALA A 452 -18.02 -40.52 38.40
N LEU A 453 -17.40 -41.70 38.28
CA LEU A 453 -18.12 -42.98 38.23
C LEU A 453 -18.85 -43.27 39.54
N LYS A 454 -18.24 -43.00 40.69
CA LYS A 454 -18.88 -43.17 42.00
C LYS A 454 -20.09 -42.25 42.18
N SER A 455 -20.01 -41.00 41.69
CA SER A 455 -21.13 -40.06 41.78
C SER A 455 -22.30 -40.45 40.89
N LEU A 456 -22.04 -41.01 39.70
CA LEU A 456 -23.08 -41.55 38.81
C LEU A 456 -23.84 -42.74 39.44
N VAL A 457 -23.16 -43.63 40.18
CA VAL A 457 -23.81 -44.73 40.93
C VAL A 457 -24.79 -44.18 41.97
N ARG A 458 -24.38 -43.16 42.73
CA ARG A 458 -25.18 -42.60 43.83
C ARG A 458 -26.43 -41.86 43.37
N ASN A 459 -26.46 -41.40 42.12
CA ASN A 459 -27.61 -40.68 41.56
C ASN A 459 -28.61 -41.60 40.83
N GLN A 460 -28.33 -42.91 40.74
CA GLN A 460 -29.21 -43.92 40.15
C GLN A 460 -29.96 -44.76 41.19
N ASN A 461 -29.49 -44.75 42.45
CA ASN A 461 -30.20 -45.24 43.63
C ASN A 461 -30.93 -44.09 44.30
#